data_AF-A0A497GG74-F1
#
_entry.id   AF-A0A497GG74-F1
#
_cell.length_a   1.000
_cell.length_b   1.000
_cell.length_c   1.000
_cell.angle_alpha   90.00
_cell.angle_beta   90.00
_cell.angle_gamma   90.00
#
_symmetry.space_group_name_H-M   'P 1'
#
loop_
_entity.id
_entity.type
_entity.pdbx_description
1 polymer ?
#
loop_
_entity_poly.entity_id
_entity_poly.type
_entity_poly.pdbx_seq_one_letter_code
_entity_poly.pdbx_strand_id
1 'polypeptide(L)' 'GPSRGLLNKEKRKHVIEYLKLQGRFRHISKEDIEILQEYIDNKWEEIKSLIGRSK' A
#
# COMPACT_ATOMS: atom_id res chain seq x y z
N GLY A 1 10.72 0.14 15.08
CA GLY A 1 9.38 -0.37 15.42
C GLY A 1 8.88 -1.37 14.39
N PRO A 2 7.76 -2.05 14.66
CA PRO A 2 7.20 -3.14 13.83
C PRO A 2 6.94 -2.72 12.37
N SER A 3 6.64 -1.45 12.12
CA SER A 3 6.39 -0.90 10.77
C SER A 3 7.60 -0.90 9.84
N ARG A 4 8.83 -1.03 10.37
CA ARG A 4 10.05 -1.03 9.54
C ARG A 4 10.13 -2.26 8.64
N GLY A 5 9.54 -3.38 9.05
CA GLY A 5 9.46 -4.60 8.25
C GLY A 5 8.57 -4.45 7.01
N LEU A 6 7.63 -3.51 7.02
CA LEU A 6 6.74 -3.23 5.90
C LEU A 6 7.44 -2.49 4.75
N LEU A 7 8.71 -2.08 4.92
CA LEU A 7 9.52 -1.63 3.78
C LEU A 7 9.71 -2.74 2.74
N ASN A 8 9.67 -4.01 3.15
CA ASN A 8 9.54 -5.12 2.21
C ASN A 8 8.08 -5.23 1.74
N LYS A 9 7.86 -5.08 0.43
CA LYS A 9 6.55 -5.21 -0.22
C LYS A 9 5.90 -6.57 0.02
N GLU A 10 6.67 -7.65 0.06
CA GLU A 10 6.15 -9.03 0.26
C GLU A 10 5.53 -9.24 1.64
N LYS A 11 5.86 -8.39 2.61
CA LYS A 11 5.27 -8.43 3.95
C LYS A 11 3.94 -7.68 4.05
N ARG A 12 3.47 -7.10 2.95
CA ARG A 12 2.22 -6.33 2.87
C ARG A 12 1.12 -7.19 2.26
N LYS A 13 -0.11 -6.97 2.71
CA LYS A 13 -1.30 -7.46 2.03
C LYS A 13 -1.65 -6.55 0.86
N HIS A 14 -2.27 -7.10 -0.18
CA HIS A 14 -2.82 -6.30 -1.26
C HIS A 14 -3.96 -5.40 -0.74
N VAL A 15 -4.08 -4.19 -1.30
CA VAL A 15 -5.09 -3.22 -0.86
C VAL A 15 -6.52 -3.75 -0.98
N ILE A 16 -6.75 -4.61 -1.97
CA ILE A 16 -8.04 -5.25 -2.22
C ILE A 16 -8.55 -6.09 -1.04
N GLU A 17 -7.66 -6.74 -0.29
CA GLU A 17 -8.05 -7.54 0.88
C GLU A 17 -8.70 -6.67 1.95
N TYR A 18 -8.19 -5.45 2.13
CA TYR A 18 -8.73 -4.49 3.08
C TYR A 18 -10.03 -3.86 2.56
N LEU A 19 -10.07 -3.48 1.29
CA LEU A 19 -11.24 -2.83 0.69
C LEU A 19 -12.46 -3.76 0.65
N LYS A 20 -12.29 -5.04 0.35
CA LYS A 20 -13.39 -6.02 0.28
C LYS A 20 -14.14 -6.20 1.60
N LEU A 21 -13.45 -6.01 2.73
CA LEU A 21 -14.05 -6.08 4.07
C LEU A 21 -14.92 -4.85 4.37
N GLN A 22 -14.74 -3.75 3.65
CA GLN A 22 -15.44 -2.49 3.89
C GLN A 22 -16.61 -2.33 2.91
N GLY A 23 -17.83 -2.43 3.42
CA GLY A 23 -19.05 -2.34 2.61
C GLY A 23 -19.13 -1.08 1.71
N ARG A 24 -18.56 0.04 2.17
CA ARG A 24 -18.51 1.30 1.41
C ARG A 24 -17.69 1.24 0.12
N PHE A 25 -16.78 0.28 -0.02
CA PHE A 25 -15.92 0.12 -1.20
C PHE A 25 -16.37 -1.01 -2.12
N ARG A 26 -17.59 -1.54 -1.94
CA ARG A 26 -18.11 -2.63 -2.80
C ARG A 26 -18.29 -2.25 -4.27
N HIS A 27 -18.39 -0.96 -4.58
CA HIS A 27 -18.64 -0.46 -5.94
C HIS A 27 -17.36 -0.06 -6.70
N ILE A 28 -16.19 -0.19 -6.07
CA ILE A 28 -14.92 0.20 -6.70
C ILE A 28 -14.58 -0.78 -7.83
N SER A 29 -14.13 -0.26 -8.97
CA SER A 29 -13.77 -1.10 -10.11
C SER A 29 -12.42 -1.79 -9.89
N LYS A 30 -12.11 -2.79 -10.73
CA LYS A 30 -10.81 -3.46 -10.71
C LYS A 30 -9.70 -2.50 -11.16
N GLU A 31 -9.97 -1.65 -12.16
CA GLU A 31 -9.03 -0.61 -12.59
C GLU A 31 -8.71 0.36 -11.45
N ASP A 32 -9.72 0.82 -10.71
CA ASP A 32 -9.52 1.73 -9.56
C ASP A 32 -8.67 1.08 -8.45
N ILE A 33 -8.86 -0.23 -8.21
CA ILE A 33 -8.06 -0.99 -7.25
C ILE A 33 -6.60 -1.06 -7.70
N GLU A 34 -6.35 -1.25 -9.00
CA GLU A 34 -5.00 -1.30 -9.56
C GLU A 34 -4.30 0.08 -9.46
N ILE A 35 -5.00 1.16 -9.82
CA ILE A 35 -4.52 2.54 -9.64
C ILE A 35 -4.17 2.82 -8.17
N LEU A 36 -5.04 2.40 -7.25
CA LEU A 36 -4.80 2.58 -5.82
C LEU A 36 -3.61 1.75 -5.32
N GLN A 37 -3.45 0.53 -5.82
CA GLN A 37 -2.31 -0.32 -5.47
C GLN A 37 -0.99 0.30 -5.93
N GLU A 38 -0.96 0.85 -7.15
CA GLU A 38 0.20 1.58 -7.69
C GLU A 38 0.50 2.84 -6.87
N TYR A 39 -0.53 3.63 -6.54
CA TYR A 39 -0.39 4.80 -5.69
C TYR A 39 0.26 4.45 -4.33
N ILE A 40 -0.21 3.37 -3.69
CA ILE A 40 0.35 2.89 -2.42
C ILE A 40 1.79 2.45 -2.58
N ASP A 41 2.12 1.71 -3.65
CA ASP A 41 3.48 1.26 -3.92
C ASP A 41 4.45 2.44 -4.11
N ASN A 42 4.02 3.47 -4.85
CA ASN A 42 4.79 4.71 -5.02
C ASN A 42 5.02 5.44 -3.68
N LYS A 43 3.99 5.53 -2.83
CA LYS A 43 4.12 6.11 -1.48
C LYS A 43 5.11 5.36 -0.61
N TRP A 44 5.19 4.04 -0.74
CA TRP A 44 6.19 3.25 -0.02
C TRP A 44 7.61 3.52 -0.47
N GLU A 45 7.85 3.73 -1.77
CA GLU A 45 9.17 4.10 -2.27
C GLU A 45 9.58 5.52 -1.81
N GLU A 46 8.63 6.47 -1.74
CA GLU A 46 8.88 7.78 -1.12
C GLU A 46 9.32 7.63 0.35
N ILE A 47 8.58 6.83 1.15
CA ILE A 47 8.91 6.56 2.56
C ILE A 47 10.29 5.92 2.69
N LYS A 48 10.61 4.95 1.83
CA LYS A 48 11.91 4.26 1.81
C LYS A 48 13.06 5.23 1.50
N SER A 49 12.85 6.14 0.55
CA SER A 49 13.80 7.21 0.23
C SER A 49 14.02 8.15 1.42
N LEU A 50 12.95 8.58 2.10
CA LEU A 50 13.04 9.44 3.29
C LEU A 50 13.81 8.76 4.43
N ILE A 51 13.55 7.48 4.69
CA ILE A 51 14.29 6.70 5.69
C ILE A 51 15.76 6.53 5.30
N GLY A 52 16.06 6.35 4.02
CA GLY A 52 17.43 6.26 3.50
C GLY A 52 18.20 7.58 3.59
N ARG A 53 17.51 8.73 3.42
CA ARG A 53 18.09 10.09 3.55
C ARG A 53 18.28 10.53 4.99
N SER A 54 17.52 9.96 5.92
CA SER A 54 17.61 10.27 7.35
C SER A 54 18.74 9.51 8.08
N LYS A 55 19.76 9.07 7.35
CA LYS A 55 20.82 8.19 7.85
C LYS A 55 22.20 8.83 7.71
#